data_AF-A0AAV5HLE4-F1
#
_entry.id   AF-A0AAV5HLE4-F1
#
_cell.length_a   1.000
_cell.length_b   1.000
_cell.length_c   1.000
_cell.angle_alpha   90.00
_cell.angle_beta   90.00
_cell.angle_gamma   90.00
#
_symmetry.space_group_name_H-M   'P 1'
#
loop_
_entity.id
_entity.type
_entity.pdbx_description
1 polymer ?
#
loop_
_entity_poly.entity_id
_entity_poly.type
_entity_poly.pdbx_seq_one_letter_code
_entity_poly.pdbx_strand_id
1 'polypeptide(L)' 'MLDCDMFCNDPSSAKQALCFHFDPKLSSSLALVQFPQRFCNINSNDIYDSQLRSIFSVICR' A
#
# COMPACT_ATOMS: atom_id res chain seq x y z
N MET A 1 -4.02 -1.68 -9.23
CA MET A 1 -3.12 -1.99 -10.35
C MET A 1 -1.98 -2.81 -9.78
N LEU A 2 -1.48 -3.82 -10.48
CA LEU A 2 -0.44 -4.71 -9.97
C LEU A 2 0.57 -4.96 -11.08
N ASP A 3 1.84 -4.70 -10.77
CA ASP A 3 2.97 -4.96 -11.65
C ASP A 3 3.40 -6.43 -11.56
N CYS A 4 4.16 -6.91 -12.54
CA CYS A 4 4.52 -8.33 -12.64
C CYS A 4 5.47 -8.83 -11.55
N ASP A 5 6.17 -7.93 -10.87
CA ASP A 5 7.08 -8.18 -9.76
C ASP A 5 6.45 -7.95 -8.38
N MET A 6 5.15 -7.60 -8.36
CA MET A 6 4.39 -7.36 -7.13
C MET A 6 3.30 -8.42 -6.97
N PHE A 7 3.06 -8.83 -5.73
CA PHE A 7 1.96 -9.72 -5.38
C PHE A 7 1.19 -9.20 -4.17
N CYS A 8 -0.08 -9.57 -4.09
CA CYS A 8 -0.94 -9.22 -2.96
C CYS A 8 -0.63 -10.17 -1.80
N ASN A 9 -0.17 -9.61 -0.68
CA ASN A 9 0.22 -10.38 0.51
C ASN A 9 -0.95 -10.60 1.50
N ASP A 10 -2.03 -9.84 1.38
CA ASP A 10 -3.26 -9.98 2.17
C ASP A 10 -4.46 -10.12 1.23
N PRO A 11 -5.09 -11.30 1.14
CA PRO A 11 -6.23 -11.51 0.24
C PRO A 11 -7.43 -10.62 0.59
N SER A 12 -7.47 -10.00 1.78
CA SER A 12 -8.51 -9.06 2.16
C SER A 12 -8.32 -7.64 1.64
N SER A 13 -7.17 -7.29 1.03
CA SER A 13 -6.88 -5.92 0.56
C SER A 13 -7.94 -5.36 -0.39
N ALA A 14 -8.46 -6.18 -1.32
CA ALA A 14 -9.53 -5.74 -2.21
C ALA A 14 -10.81 -5.38 -1.45
N LYS A 15 -11.20 -6.22 -0.46
CA LYS A 15 -12.35 -5.95 0.40
C LYS A 15 -12.15 -4.70 1.24
N GLN A 16 -10.95 -4.48 1.79
CA GLN A 16 -10.61 -3.29 2.55
C GLN A 16 -10.73 -2.03 1.67
N ALA A 17 -10.25 -2.07 0.42
CA ALA A 17 -10.40 -0.96 -0.53
C ALA A 17 -11.88 -0.62 -0.78
N LEU A 18 -12.71 -1.65 -0.97
CA LEU A 18 -14.16 -1.49 -1.15
C LEU A 18 -14.83 -0.82 0.05
N CYS A 19 -14.40 -1.11 1.28
CA CYS A 19 -14.94 -0.44 2.46
C CYS A 19 -14.78 1.09 2.40
N PHE A 20 -13.65 1.60 1.90
CA PHE A 20 -13.45 3.05 1.74
C PHE A 20 -14.34 3.65 0.64
N HIS A 21 -14.53 2.94 -0.47
CA HIS A 21 -15.44 3.38 -1.54
C HIS A 21 -16.92 3.36 -1.14
N PHE A 22 -17.29 2.57 -0.13
CA PHE A 22 -18.64 2.52 0.43
C PHE A 22 -18.82 3.35 1.69
N ASP A 23 -17.79 4.05 2.17
CA ASP A 23 -17.94 4.99 3.28
C ASP A 23 -18.76 6.21 2.82
N PRO A 24 -19.94 6.48 3.42
CA PRO A 24 -20.79 7.61 3.01
C PRO A 24 -20.11 8.98 3.14
N LYS A 25 -19.09 9.11 3.99
CA LYS A 25 -18.36 10.37 4.23
C LYS A 25 -17.22 10.57 3.23
N LEU A 26 -16.61 9.50 2.75
CA LEU A 26 -15.41 9.53 1.90
C LEU A 26 -15.71 9.27 0.42
N SER A 27 -16.72 8.43 0.14
CA SER A 27 -17.03 7.89 -1.19
C SER A 27 -17.21 8.94 -2.28
N SER A 28 -17.82 10.09 -1.98
CA SER A 28 -18.10 11.13 -2.97
C SER A 28 -16.86 11.86 -3.49
N SER A 29 -15.76 11.85 -2.73
CA SER A 29 -14.49 12.50 -3.09
C SER A 29 -13.34 11.52 -3.34
N LEU A 30 -13.55 10.22 -3.07
CA LEU A 30 -12.52 9.19 -3.16
C LEU A 30 -12.37 8.67 -4.60
N ALA A 31 -11.21 8.95 -5.21
CA ALA A 31 -10.88 8.41 -6.53
C ALA A 31 -10.18 7.03 -6.44
N LEU A 32 -9.18 6.89 -5.56
CA LEU A 32 -8.32 5.71 -5.47
C LEU A 32 -7.90 5.44 -4.04
N VAL A 33 -7.76 4.15 -3.70
CA VAL A 33 -7.15 3.68 -2.46
C VAL A 33 -5.75 3.15 -2.79
N GLN A 34 -4.72 3.78 -2.23
CA GLN A 34 -3.34 3.36 -2.42
C GLN A 34 -2.89 2.52 -1.22
N PHE A 35 -2.38 1.31 -1.49
CA PHE A 35 -1.74 0.47 -0.49
C PHE A 35 -0.23 0.71 -0.47
N PRO A 36 0.42 0.59 0.70
CA PRO A 36 1.86 0.68 0.80
C PRO A 36 2.53 -0.50 0.09
N GLN A 37 3.54 -0.23 -0.72
CA GLN A 37 4.34 -1.27 -1.37
C GLN A 37 5.47 -1.69 -0.43
N ARG A 38 5.65 -2.99 -0.24
CA ARG A 38 6.76 -3.54 0.54
C ARG A 38 7.59 -4.45 -0.33
N PHE A 39 8.89 -4.19 -0.37
CA PHE A 39 9.86 -4.95 -1.14
C PHE A 39 10.45 -6.07 -0.27
N CYS A 40 10.63 -7.25 -0.87
CA CYS A 40 11.18 -8.43 -0.19
C CYS A 40 12.65 -8.67 -0.56
N ASN A 41 13.31 -9.59 0.16
CA ASN A 41 14.72 -9.98 -0.07
C ASN A 41 15.72 -8.83 0.01
N ILE A 42 15.48 -7.88 0.91
CA ILE A 42 16.38 -6.75 1.11
C ILE A 42 17.48 -7.14 2.09
N ASN A 43 18.72 -6.77 1.76
CA ASN A 43 19.89 -6.98 2.60
C ASN A 43 19.70 -6.27 3.96
N SER A 44 20.13 -6.90 5.06
CA SER A 44 20.10 -6.31 6.40
C SER A 44 20.79 -4.94 6.49
N ASN A 45 21.84 -4.72 5.68
CA ASN A 45 22.57 -3.46 5.66
C ASN A 45 21.82 -2.35 4.91
N ASP A 46 20.90 -2.71 4.01
CA ASP A 46 20.02 -1.83 3.22
C ASP A 46 20.58 -0.42 2.94
N ILE A 47 21.82 -0.35 2.43
CA ILE A 47 22.56 0.92 2.30
C ILE A 47 21.96 1.85 1.25
N TYR A 48 21.07 1.32 0.40
CA TYR A 48 20.34 2.06 -0.62
C TYR A 48 18.91 2.40 -0.20
N ASP A 49 18.51 2.07 1.04
CA ASP A 49 17.14 2.24 1.56
C ASP A 49 16.04 1.71 0.62
N SER A 50 16.27 0.51 0.05
CA SER A 50 15.36 -0.13 -0.90
C SER A 50 14.01 -0.52 -0.27
N GLN A 51 13.92 -0.55 1.07
CA GLN A 51 12.66 -0.72 1.79
C GLN A 51 11.77 0.52 1.72
N LEU A 52 12.30 1.68 1.31
CA LEU A 52 11.59 2.97 1.30
C LEU A 52 10.91 3.28 2.65
N ARG A 53 11.62 3.00 3.75
CA ARG A 53 11.06 3.03 5.12
C ARG A 53 10.48 4.38 5.49
N SER A 54 11.15 5.47 5.07
CA SER A 54 10.69 6.82 5.33
C SER A 54 9.36 7.13 4.63
N ILE A 55 9.22 6.74 3.37
CA ILE A 55 8.06 7.07 2.54
C ILE A 55 6.80 6.39 3.09
N PHE A 56 6.85 5.08 3.35
CA PHE A 56 5.68 4.35 3.81
C PHE A 56 5.40 4.46 5.32
N SER A 57 6.33 5.03 6.11
CA SER A 57 6.10 5.35 7.53
C SER A 57 5.34 6.67 7.72
N VAL A 58 5.54 7.65 6.82
CA VAL A 58 4.99 9.01 6.96
C VAL A 58 3.55 9.15 6.46
N ILE A 59 3.03 8.18 5.70
CA ILE A 59 1.70 8.26 5.05
C ILE A 59 0.54 7.80 5.98
N CYS A 60 0.82 7.17 7.12
CA CYS A 60 -0.19 6.95 8.17
C CYS A 60 -0.22 8.14 9.14
N ARG A 61 -1.04 9.15 8.85
CA ARG A 61 -1.62 10.04 9.87
C ARG A 61 -3.12 9.88 9.89
#